data_AF-M7NT22-F1
#
_entry.id   AF-M7NT22-F1
#
_cell.length_a   1.000
_cell.length_b   1.000
_cell.length_c   1.000
_cell.angle_alpha   90.00
_cell.angle_beta   90.00
_cell.angle_gamma   90.00
#
_symmetry.space_group_name_H-M   'P 1'
#
loop_
_entity.id
_entity.type
_entity.pdbx_description
1 polymer ?
#
loop_
_entity_poly.entity_id
_entity_poly.type
_entity_poly.pdbx_seq_one_letter_code
_entity_poly.pdbx_strand_id
1 'polypeptide(L)'
;MKIQEKQHKRKVSDFDYYSVKKKFKKRGKIMEKIENKEKLKKEIKKKKEKINKIEDEDSSSSSRDLDNFEETKSLKSHEECENNDLEISAKFGEAMSKIISSNVKPIYKNDPILSCCIMDISKKIQDKNIENKAKVLISMQKKEEQEKGRIKNIIPSNNDKEVSRILNYEKFLRKTAQKAVINLFNAIRAAQVKAEEASKDLKEKGVTNTIKREKEVAKMSKENFFNFIKNPKKI
;
A
#
# COMPACT_ATOMS: atom_id res chain seq x y z
N MET A 1 -34.46 56.28 -45.50
CA MET A 1 -35.01 54.92 -45.72
C MET A 1 -34.57 54.02 -44.59
N LYS A 2 -35.51 53.52 -43.76
CA LYS A 2 -35.22 52.64 -42.62
C LYS A 2 -35.14 51.19 -43.10
N ILE A 3 -33.98 50.56 -42.98
CA ILE A 3 -33.81 49.13 -43.25
C ILE A 3 -33.88 48.41 -41.90
N GLN A 4 -34.92 47.59 -41.73
CA GLN A 4 -35.17 46.80 -40.52
C GLN A 4 -34.23 45.60 -40.48
N GLU A 5 -33.43 45.49 -39.43
CA GLU A 5 -32.59 44.34 -39.12
C GLU A 5 -33.46 43.17 -38.61
N LYS A 6 -33.77 42.21 -39.48
CA LYS A 6 -34.45 40.96 -39.09
C LYS A 6 -33.45 40.01 -38.42
N GLN A 7 -33.43 40.01 -37.10
CA GLN A 7 -32.75 39.01 -36.28
C GLN A 7 -33.46 37.64 -36.41
N HIS A 8 -32.97 36.75 -37.28
CA HIS A 8 -33.36 35.34 -37.26
C HIS A 8 -32.74 34.65 -36.04
N LYS A 9 -33.50 34.54 -34.94
CA LYS A 9 -33.15 33.65 -33.82
C LYS A 9 -33.19 32.21 -34.32
N ARG A 10 -32.02 31.57 -34.49
CA ARG A 10 -31.90 30.13 -34.73
C ARG A 10 -32.57 29.39 -33.57
N LYS A 11 -33.72 28.74 -33.82
CA LYS A 11 -34.30 27.81 -32.86
C LYS A 11 -33.37 26.61 -32.77
N VAL A 12 -32.70 26.45 -31.62
CA VAL A 12 -31.91 25.27 -31.30
C VAL A 12 -32.85 24.07 -31.36
N SER A 13 -32.49 23.07 -32.17
CA SER A 13 -33.33 21.88 -32.36
C SER A 13 -33.43 21.10 -31.05
N ASP A 14 -34.61 20.55 -30.75
CA ASP A 14 -34.85 19.80 -29.50
C ASP A 14 -33.88 18.62 -29.32
N PHE A 15 -33.31 18.13 -30.42
CA PHE A 15 -32.29 17.08 -30.45
C PHE A 15 -30.97 17.50 -29.78
N ASP A 16 -30.58 18.77 -29.94
CA ASP A 16 -29.38 19.33 -29.30
C ASP A 16 -29.56 19.50 -27.79
N TYR A 17 -30.78 19.83 -27.35
CA TYR A 17 -31.10 19.96 -25.92
C TYR A 17 -31.09 18.61 -25.19
N TYR A 18 -31.56 17.54 -25.84
CA TYR A 18 -31.52 16.18 -25.30
C TYR A 18 -30.10 15.58 -25.25
N SER A 19 -29.27 15.83 -26.27
CA SER A 19 -27.90 15.32 -26.31
C SER A 19 -27.01 15.97 -25.25
N VAL A 20 -27.20 17.27 -25.00
CA VAL A 20 -26.53 18.04 -23.94
C VAL A 20 -26.94 17.53 -22.55
N LYS A 21 -28.24 17.32 -22.28
CA LYS A 21 -28.73 16.71 -21.01
C LYS A 21 -28.16 15.31 -20.75
N LYS A 22 -28.02 14.48 -21.79
CA LYS A 22 -27.43 13.13 -21.69
C LYS A 22 -25.94 13.18 -21.36
N LYS A 23 -25.19 14.14 -21.92
CA LYS A 23 -23.78 14.40 -21.57
C LYS A 23 -23.62 14.89 -20.12
N PHE A 24 -24.51 15.76 -19.62
CA PHE A 24 -24.48 16.21 -18.23
C PHE A 24 -24.81 15.08 -17.22
N LYS A 25 -25.81 14.22 -17.50
CA LYS A 25 -26.07 13.03 -16.67
C LYS A 25 -24.90 12.04 -16.65
N LYS A 26 -24.18 11.88 -17.77
CA LYS A 26 -23.00 11.02 -17.83
C LYS A 26 -21.82 11.62 -17.04
N ARG A 27 -21.64 12.94 -17.09
CA ARG A 27 -20.64 13.66 -16.28
C ARG A 27 -20.93 13.58 -14.77
N GLY A 28 -22.19 13.73 -14.34
CA GLY A 28 -22.59 13.56 -12.94
C GLY A 28 -22.26 12.15 -12.39
N LYS A 29 -22.59 11.10 -13.15
CA LYS A 29 -22.24 9.70 -12.78
C LYS A 29 -20.73 9.43 -12.74
N ILE A 30 -19.93 10.19 -13.50
CA ILE A 30 -18.47 10.09 -13.49
C ILE A 30 -17.90 10.83 -12.26
N MET A 31 -18.41 12.01 -11.92
CA MET A 31 -18.02 12.74 -10.69
C MET A 31 -18.32 11.94 -9.43
N GLU A 32 -19.51 11.34 -9.32
CA GLU A 32 -19.92 10.54 -8.16
C GLU A 32 -19.04 9.28 -7.99
N LYS A 33 -18.58 8.68 -9.10
CA LYS A 33 -17.60 7.58 -9.07
C LYS A 33 -16.20 8.03 -8.67
N ILE A 34 -15.80 9.26 -8.99
CA ILE A 34 -14.50 9.83 -8.60
C ILE A 34 -14.49 10.13 -7.11
N GLU A 35 -15.55 10.77 -6.58
CA GLU A 35 -15.69 11.04 -5.14
C GLU A 35 -15.69 9.76 -4.30
N ASN A 36 -16.36 8.69 -4.77
CA ASN A 36 -16.34 7.41 -4.07
C ASN A 36 -14.96 6.73 -4.11
N LYS A 37 -14.19 6.87 -5.20
CA LYS A 37 -12.80 6.38 -5.27
C LYS A 37 -11.86 7.16 -4.35
N GLU A 38 -12.06 8.47 -4.20
CA GLU A 38 -11.26 9.29 -3.29
C GLU A 38 -11.56 8.98 -1.81
N LYS A 39 -12.82 8.73 -1.47
CA LYS A 39 -13.22 8.25 -0.12
C LYS A 39 -12.57 6.90 0.21
N LEU A 40 -12.61 5.95 -0.72
CA LEU A 40 -11.95 4.64 -0.57
C LEU A 40 -10.41 4.76 -0.43
N LYS A 41 -9.76 5.64 -1.21
CA LYS A 41 -8.32 5.90 -1.07
C LYS A 41 -7.95 6.49 0.29
N LYS A 42 -8.77 7.40 0.83
CA LYS A 42 -8.56 7.99 2.17
C LYS A 42 -8.72 6.94 3.27
N GLU A 43 -9.66 6.01 3.15
CA GLU A 43 -9.80 4.90 4.11
C GLU A 43 -8.65 3.90 4.05
N ILE A 44 -8.15 3.57 2.85
CA ILE A 44 -7.00 2.68 2.67
C ILE A 44 -5.74 3.32 3.27
N LYS A 45 -5.54 4.64 3.09
CA LYS A 45 -4.39 5.35 3.66
C LYS A 45 -4.43 5.36 5.20
N LYS A 46 -5.61 5.63 5.79
CA LYS A 46 -5.82 5.54 7.25
C LYS A 46 -5.64 4.12 7.81
N LYS A 47 -5.98 3.08 7.05
CA LYS A 47 -5.73 1.68 7.45
C LYS A 47 -4.24 1.32 7.37
N LYS A 48 -3.51 1.76 6.34
CA LYS A 48 -2.06 1.54 6.22
C LYS A 48 -1.27 2.24 7.32
N GLU A 49 -1.60 3.49 7.66
CA GLU A 49 -0.96 4.22 8.77
C GLU A 49 -1.24 3.61 10.14
N LYS A 50 -2.36 2.88 10.31
CA LYS A 50 -2.65 2.11 11.54
C LYS A 50 -1.91 0.77 11.60
N ILE A 51 -1.54 0.19 10.46
CA ILE A 51 -0.79 -1.09 10.39
C ILE A 51 0.70 -0.82 10.63
N ASN A 52 1.27 0.24 10.04
CA ASN A 52 2.68 0.58 10.27
C ASN A 52 2.99 0.97 11.73
N LYS A 53 2.01 1.40 12.53
CA LYS A 53 2.23 1.70 13.96
C LYS A 53 2.21 0.47 14.88
N ILE A 54 1.95 -0.72 14.33
CA ILE A 54 1.87 -1.98 15.10
C ILE A 54 3.11 -2.88 14.84
N GLU A 55 3.90 -2.61 13.80
CA GLU A 55 5.03 -3.46 13.38
C GLU A 55 6.41 -3.02 13.92
N ASP A 56 6.50 -1.94 14.72
CA ASP A 56 7.78 -1.38 15.20
C ASP A 56 8.20 -1.87 16.61
N GLU A 57 7.54 -2.86 17.22
CA GLU A 57 7.89 -3.32 18.58
C GLU A 57 8.17 -4.83 18.76
N ASP A 58 8.25 -5.65 17.70
CA ASP A 58 8.59 -7.07 17.91
C ASP A 58 9.36 -7.68 16.73
N SER A 59 10.69 -7.77 16.89
CA SER A 59 11.50 -8.97 16.57
C SER A 59 12.98 -8.62 16.38
N SER A 60 13.76 -8.88 17.43
CA SER A 60 15.24 -8.94 17.41
C SER A 60 15.68 -10.39 17.63
N SER A 61 16.73 -10.81 16.89
CA SER A 61 17.51 -12.07 16.94
C SER A 61 16.97 -13.23 16.06
N SER A 62 17.43 -13.40 14.81
CA SER A 62 18.73 -13.89 14.29
C SER A 62 18.82 -15.43 14.15
N SER A 63 18.75 -15.91 12.91
CA SER A 63 19.67 -16.95 12.42
C SER A 63 19.95 -16.71 10.93
N ARG A 64 21.25 -16.71 10.63
CA ARG A 64 21.89 -16.38 9.37
C ARG A 64 22.10 -17.68 8.59
N ASP A 65 21.72 -17.67 7.31
CA ASP A 65 22.44 -18.32 6.22
C ASP A 65 21.87 -17.79 4.90
N LEU A 66 22.54 -16.79 4.35
CA LEU A 66 22.31 -16.25 3.02
C LEU A 66 23.63 -16.40 2.28
N ASP A 67 23.68 -17.38 1.38
CA ASP A 67 24.74 -17.54 0.39
C ASP A 67 24.81 -16.30 -0.49
N ASN A 68 25.81 -15.49 -0.17
CA ASN A 68 26.74 -14.80 -1.04
C ASN A 68 26.38 -14.77 -2.54
N PHE A 69 25.61 -13.76 -2.94
CA PHE A 69 25.75 -13.12 -4.25
C PHE A 69 26.21 -11.69 -3.99
N GLU A 70 27.50 -11.45 -4.22
CA GLU A 70 28.11 -10.12 -4.15
C GLU A 70 27.47 -9.19 -5.19
N GLU A 71 26.54 -8.36 -4.75
CA GLU A 71 26.21 -7.11 -5.43
C GLU A 71 26.27 -5.99 -4.40
N THR A 72 27.50 -5.55 -4.14
CA THR A 72 27.81 -4.37 -3.35
C THR A 72 27.22 -3.13 -4.03
N LYS A 73 25.96 -2.80 -3.72
CA LYS A 73 25.45 -1.43 -3.92
C LYS A 73 25.99 -0.56 -2.81
N SER A 74 27.24 -0.19 -2.99
CA SER A 74 27.91 0.91 -2.31
C SER A 74 27.07 2.17 -2.45
N LEU A 75 26.85 2.85 -1.33
CA LEU A 75 26.65 4.30 -1.29
C LEU A 75 27.84 4.92 -2.03
N LYS A 76 27.69 5.22 -3.32
CA LYS A 76 28.75 5.87 -4.10
C LYS A 76 28.75 7.35 -3.77
N SER A 77 29.83 7.72 -3.10
CA SER A 77 30.43 9.04 -3.09
C SER A 77 30.53 9.63 -4.50
N HIS A 78 30.63 10.95 -4.54
CA HIS A 78 30.64 11.85 -5.69
C HIS A 78 31.87 11.71 -6.64
N GLU A 79 32.42 10.51 -6.86
CA GLU A 79 33.74 10.31 -7.51
C GLU A 79 33.71 9.48 -8.82
N GLU A 80 32.63 9.56 -9.60
CA GLU A 80 32.59 8.94 -10.95
C GLU A 80 32.42 9.97 -12.09
N CYS A 81 32.76 11.24 -11.90
CA CYS A 81 32.48 12.25 -12.93
C CYS A 81 33.35 12.13 -14.19
N GLU A 82 34.65 11.78 -14.08
CA GLU A 82 35.58 11.97 -15.22
C GLU A 82 35.53 10.86 -16.29
N ASN A 83 35.29 9.59 -15.92
CA ASN A 83 35.14 8.51 -16.90
C ASN A 83 33.79 8.55 -17.64
N ASN A 84 32.78 9.16 -17.01
CA ASN A 84 31.47 9.36 -17.62
C ASN A 84 31.51 10.44 -18.70
N ASP A 85 32.40 11.44 -18.61
CA ASP A 85 32.48 12.54 -19.58
C ASP A 85 32.92 12.07 -20.98
N LEU A 86 33.86 11.12 -21.05
CA LEU A 86 34.27 10.50 -22.32
C LEU A 86 33.13 9.66 -22.92
N GLU A 87 32.40 8.91 -22.09
CA GLU A 87 31.22 8.18 -22.53
C GLU A 87 30.08 9.10 -22.97
N ILE A 88 29.87 10.22 -22.28
CA ILE A 88 28.87 11.23 -22.62
C ILE A 88 29.23 11.89 -23.95
N SER A 89 30.50 12.23 -24.18
CA SER A 89 30.99 12.79 -25.45
C SER A 89 30.84 11.78 -26.60
N ALA A 90 31.16 10.50 -26.37
CA ALA A 90 30.96 9.43 -27.35
C ALA A 90 29.48 9.21 -27.69
N LYS A 91 28.60 9.12 -26.68
CA LYS A 91 27.14 9.01 -26.84
C LYS A 91 26.55 10.25 -27.55
N PHE A 92 27.09 11.43 -27.28
CA PHE A 92 26.70 12.68 -27.94
C PHE A 92 27.13 12.70 -29.40
N GLY A 93 28.37 12.32 -29.72
CA GLY A 93 28.87 12.20 -31.10
C GLY A 93 28.08 11.19 -31.93
N GLU A 94 27.73 10.04 -31.34
CA GLU A 94 26.87 9.04 -31.98
C GLU A 94 25.45 9.60 -32.23
N ALA A 95 24.86 10.30 -31.25
CA ALA A 95 23.57 10.95 -31.41
C ALA A 95 23.59 12.02 -32.51
N MET A 96 24.64 12.84 -32.59
CA MET A 96 24.82 13.84 -33.65
C MET A 96 24.98 13.18 -35.02
N SER A 97 25.80 12.13 -35.13
CA SER A 97 25.98 11.37 -36.37
C SER A 97 24.66 10.72 -36.82
N LYS A 98 23.86 10.21 -35.87
CA LYS A 98 22.53 9.64 -36.14
C LYS A 98 21.53 10.70 -36.62
N ILE A 99 21.54 11.90 -36.03
CA ILE A 99 20.69 13.02 -36.47
C ILE A 99 21.05 13.43 -37.90
N ILE A 100 22.34 13.56 -38.20
CA ILE A 100 22.84 13.98 -39.53
C ILE A 100 22.60 12.89 -40.59
N SER A 101 22.76 11.63 -40.22
CA SER A 101 22.59 10.48 -41.14
C SER A 101 21.13 10.10 -41.36
N SER A 102 20.21 10.51 -40.48
CA SER A 102 18.79 10.16 -40.59
C SER A 102 18.05 11.07 -41.56
N ASN A 103 17.41 10.48 -42.56
CA ASN A 103 16.49 11.20 -43.43
C ASN A 103 15.11 11.32 -42.74
N VAL A 104 14.82 12.50 -42.21
CA VAL A 104 13.56 12.79 -41.51
C VAL A 104 12.40 12.82 -42.53
N LYS A 105 11.34 12.05 -42.25
CA LYS A 105 10.13 12.05 -43.10
C LYS A 105 9.58 13.48 -43.25
N PRO A 106 8.99 13.84 -44.40
CA PRO A 106 8.55 15.22 -44.68
C PRO A 106 7.59 15.81 -43.65
N ILE A 107 6.81 14.95 -42.97
CA ILE A 107 5.86 15.32 -41.92
C ILE A 107 6.56 15.88 -40.66
N TYR A 108 7.81 15.51 -40.42
CA TYR A 108 8.59 15.90 -39.24
C TYR A 108 9.68 16.94 -39.54
N LYS A 109 9.68 17.54 -40.74
CA LYS A 109 10.69 18.53 -41.16
C LYS A 109 10.69 19.82 -40.33
N ASN A 110 9.55 20.16 -39.74
CA ASN A 110 9.44 21.38 -38.93
C ASN A 110 10.29 21.31 -37.65
N ASP A 111 10.43 20.12 -37.06
CA ASP A 111 11.22 19.87 -35.83
C ASP A 111 11.96 18.52 -35.90
N PRO A 112 13.17 18.47 -36.50
CA PRO A 112 13.91 17.22 -36.71
C PRO A 112 14.50 16.62 -35.42
N ILE A 113 14.86 17.46 -34.45
CA ILE A 113 15.51 17.01 -33.20
C ILE A 113 14.51 16.26 -32.31
N LEU A 114 13.32 16.82 -32.10
CA LEU A 114 12.29 16.22 -31.24
C LEU A 114 11.70 14.95 -31.87
N SER A 115 11.54 14.91 -33.19
CA SER A 115 10.95 13.75 -33.87
C SER A 115 11.82 12.49 -33.80
N CYS A 116 13.14 12.62 -33.96
CA CYS A 116 14.08 11.51 -33.76
C CYS A 116 14.05 10.99 -32.31
N CYS A 117 14.06 11.89 -31.33
CA CYS A 117 13.94 11.52 -29.91
C CYS A 117 12.61 10.82 -29.60
N ILE A 118 11.48 11.33 -30.12
CA ILE A 118 10.15 10.73 -29.91
C ILE A 118 10.07 9.32 -30.51
N MET A 119 10.66 9.09 -31.68
CA MET A 119 10.69 7.77 -32.30
C MET A 119 11.51 6.77 -31.48
N ASP A 120 12.70 7.14 -31.03
CA ASP A 120 13.54 6.29 -30.18
C ASP A 120 12.88 6.04 -28.82
N ILE A 121 12.24 7.05 -28.23
CA ILE A 121 11.47 6.91 -26.98
C ILE A 121 10.26 5.99 -27.20
N SER A 122 9.54 6.13 -28.33
CA SER A 122 8.38 5.29 -28.66
C SER A 122 8.79 3.83 -28.83
N LYS A 123 9.90 3.55 -29.53
CA LYS A 123 10.46 2.20 -29.65
C LYS A 123 10.86 1.64 -28.28
N LYS A 124 11.61 2.40 -27.47
CA LYS A 124 11.97 1.99 -26.09
C LYS A 124 10.74 1.72 -25.22
N ILE A 125 9.65 2.48 -25.37
CA ILE A 125 8.39 2.21 -24.66
C ILE A 125 7.74 0.93 -25.17
N GLN A 126 7.73 0.68 -26.48
CA GLN A 126 7.21 -0.56 -27.07
C GLN A 126 8.02 -1.77 -26.60
N ASP A 127 9.35 -1.68 -26.62
CA ASP A 127 10.26 -2.74 -26.17
C ASP A 127 10.04 -3.05 -24.68
N LYS A 128 9.99 -2.01 -23.82
CA LYS A 128 9.65 -2.17 -22.40
C LYS A 128 8.30 -2.83 -22.18
N ASN A 129 7.30 -2.51 -22.99
CA ASN A 129 5.98 -3.15 -22.90
C ASN A 129 6.03 -4.63 -23.31
N ILE A 130 6.85 -4.98 -24.31
CA ILE A 130 7.07 -6.37 -24.75
C ILE A 130 7.85 -7.14 -23.68
N GLU A 131 8.92 -6.57 -23.14
CA GLU A 131 9.70 -7.14 -22.04
C GLU A 131 8.86 -7.39 -20.79
N ASN A 132 8.00 -6.44 -20.41
CA ASN A 132 7.11 -6.61 -19.27
C ASN A 132 6.12 -7.76 -19.48
N LYS A 133 5.58 -7.92 -20.71
CA LYS A 133 4.74 -9.08 -21.04
C LYS A 133 5.52 -10.38 -20.97
N ALA A 134 6.74 -10.41 -21.49
CA ALA A 134 7.62 -11.58 -21.41
C ALA A 134 7.93 -11.96 -19.95
N LYS A 135 8.25 -10.99 -19.09
CA LYS A 135 8.49 -11.21 -17.65
C LYS A 135 7.27 -11.77 -16.93
N VAL A 136 6.07 -11.28 -17.26
CA VAL A 136 4.82 -11.82 -16.70
C VAL A 136 4.63 -13.27 -17.12
N LEU A 137 4.83 -13.60 -18.41
CA LEU A 137 4.72 -14.98 -18.90
C LEU A 137 5.73 -15.92 -18.23
N ILE A 138 7.00 -15.51 -18.11
CA ILE A 138 8.04 -16.28 -17.41
C ILE A 138 7.65 -16.49 -15.94
N SER A 139 7.14 -15.46 -15.27
CA SER A 139 6.69 -15.56 -13.88
C SER A 139 5.48 -16.47 -13.72
N MET A 140 4.57 -16.48 -14.70
CA MET A 140 3.43 -17.41 -14.72
C MET A 140 3.89 -18.84 -14.94
N GLN A 141 4.77 -19.09 -15.92
CA GLN A 141 5.34 -20.42 -16.18
C GLN A 141 6.09 -20.96 -14.96
N LYS A 142 6.93 -20.14 -14.31
CA LYS A 142 7.62 -20.52 -13.07
C LYS A 142 6.64 -20.86 -11.94
N LYS A 143 5.54 -20.11 -11.81
CA LYS A 143 4.49 -20.43 -10.86
C LYS A 143 3.80 -21.74 -11.22
N GLU A 144 3.43 -21.94 -12.48
CA GLU A 144 2.82 -23.19 -12.95
C GLU A 144 3.73 -24.39 -12.67
N GLU A 145 5.04 -24.28 -12.89
CA GLU A 145 6.02 -25.31 -12.54
C GLU A 145 6.11 -25.58 -11.04
N GLN A 146 6.08 -24.54 -10.21
CA GLN A 146 6.01 -24.69 -8.74
C GLN A 146 4.68 -25.30 -8.28
N GLU A 147 3.63 -25.19 -9.09
CA GLU A 147 2.30 -25.69 -8.80
C GLU A 147 2.07 -27.12 -9.33
N LYS A 148 2.86 -27.58 -10.31
CA LYS A 148 2.90 -28.98 -10.77
C LYS A 148 3.33 -29.87 -9.59
N GLY A 149 2.36 -30.43 -8.88
CA GLY A 149 2.56 -31.28 -7.71
C GLY A 149 2.10 -30.68 -6.38
N ARG A 150 1.77 -29.38 -6.32
CA ARG A 150 1.19 -28.77 -5.12
C ARG A 150 -0.33 -28.92 -5.12
N ILE A 151 -0.85 -29.74 -4.22
CA ILE A 151 -2.29 -29.80 -3.95
C ILE A 151 -2.70 -28.51 -3.21
N LYS A 152 -3.14 -27.49 -3.94
CA LYS A 152 -3.60 -26.22 -3.36
C LYS A 152 -4.95 -26.34 -2.66
N ASN A 153 -5.80 -27.24 -3.13
CA ASN A 153 -7.17 -27.39 -2.66
C ASN A 153 -7.26 -28.58 -1.70
N ILE A 154 -6.63 -28.44 -0.53
CA ILE A 154 -6.77 -29.41 0.58
C ILE A 154 -8.16 -29.27 1.22
N ILE A 155 -8.74 -28.07 1.14
CA ILE A 155 -10.13 -27.81 1.47
C ILE A 155 -10.94 -28.05 0.19
N PRO A 156 -11.98 -28.91 0.20
CA PRO A 156 -12.81 -29.11 -0.97
C PRO A 156 -13.43 -27.76 -1.37
N SER A 157 -12.99 -27.23 -2.51
CA SER A 157 -13.52 -25.98 -3.08
C SER A 157 -14.94 -26.16 -3.62
N ASN A 158 -15.43 -27.40 -3.63
CA ASN A 158 -16.78 -27.77 -4.05
C ASN A 158 -17.69 -27.73 -2.84
N ASN A 159 -18.48 -26.66 -2.71
CA ASN A 159 -19.89 -26.64 -2.30
C ASN A 159 -20.35 -27.39 -1.02
N ASP A 160 -19.44 -27.95 -0.22
CA ASP A 160 -19.75 -28.57 1.06
C ASP A 160 -19.92 -27.44 2.07
N LYS A 161 -21.13 -26.88 2.04
CA LYS A 161 -21.57 -25.84 2.97
C LYS A 161 -21.25 -26.23 4.41
N GLU A 162 -21.32 -27.52 4.72
CA GLU A 162 -20.99 -28.06 6.04
C GLU A 162 -19.51 -27.95 6.40
N VAL A 163 -18.57 -28.32 5.53
CA VAL A 163 -17.12 -28.17 5.78
C VAL A 163 -16.76 -26.71 5.98
N SER A 164 -17.33 -25.83 5.15
CA SER A 164 -17.13 -24.37 5.28
C SER A 164 -17.68 -23.80 6.59
N ARG A 165 -18.84 -24.28 7.05
CA ARG A 165 -19.43 -23.90 8.34
C ARG A 165 -18.56 -24.35 9.51
N ILE A 166 -18.05 -25.59 9.48
CA ILE A 166 -17.17 -26.13 10.52
C ILE A 166 -15.88 -25.31 10.62
N LEU A 167 -15.24 -25.00 9.48
CA LEU A 167 -14.01 -24.18 9.46
C LEU A 167 -14.25 -22.74 9.95
N ASN A 168 -15.40 -22.15 9.63
CA ASN A 168 -15.76 -20.82 10.12
C ASN A 168 -16.03 -20.84 11.62
N TYR A 169 -16.69 -21.89 12.12
CA TYR A 169 -16.93 -22.09 13.55
C TYR A 169 -15.61 -22.28 14.31
N GLU A 170 -14.68 -23.07 13.77
CA GLU A 170 -13.34 -23.25 14.34
C GLU A 170 -12.57 -21.92 14.41
N LYS A 171 -12.58 -21.13 13.32
CA LYS A 171 -11.95 -19.79 13.30
C LYS A 171 -12.60 -18.85 14.32
N PHE A 172 -13.91 -18.93 14.50
CA PHE A 172 -14.62 -18.14 15.50
C PHE A 172 -14.17 -18.52 16.91
N LEU A 173 -14.12 -19.81 17.24
CA LEU A 173 -13.63 -20.30 18.53
C LEU A 173 -12.18 -19.88 18.79
N ARG A 174 -11.30 -20.01 17.78
CA ARG A 174 -9.89 -19.57 17.87
C ARG A 174 -9.78 -18.09 18.19
N LYS A 175 -10.56 -17.24 17.51
CA LYS A 175 -10.58 -15.79 17.78
C LYS A 175 -11.16 -15.47 19.15
N THR A 176 -12.16 -16.20 19.62
CA THR A 176 -12.73 -16.03 20.96
C THR A 176 -11.70 -16.37 22.04
N ALA A 177 -10.97 -17.48 21.88
CA ALA A 177 -9.86 -17.84 22.76
C ALA A 177 -8.72 -16.82 22.71
N GLN A 178 -8.31 -16.37 21.52
CA GLN A 178 -7.30 -15.33 21.35
C GLN A 178 -7.71 -14.03 22.05
N LYS A 179 -8.96 -13.59 21.89
CA LYS A 179 -9.49 -12.40 22.58
C LYS A 179 -9.45 -12.58 24.11
N ALA A 180 -9.75 -13.77 24.62
CA ALA A 180 -9.66 -14.05 26.04
C ALA A 180 -8.20 -13.96 26.56
N VAL A 181 -7.24 -14.52 25.81
CA VAL A 181 -5.81 -14.43 26.13
C VAL A 181 -5.32 -12.99 26.11
N ILE A 182 -5.67 -12.21 25.06
CA ILE A 182 -5.29 -10.80 24.96
C ILE A 182 -5.89 -9.99 26.11
N ASN A 183 -7.16 -10.23 26.47
CA ASN A 183 -7.80 -9.54 27.58
C ASN A 183 -7.11 -9.85 28.92
N LEU A 184 -6.75 -11.12 29.15
CA LEU A 184 -6.03 -11.53 30.35
C LEU A 184 -4.64 -10.88 30.42
N PHE A 185 -3.90 -10.88 29.31
CA PHE A 185 -2.57 -10.27 29.22
C PHE A 185 -2.63 -8.77 29.50
N ASN A 186 -3.55 -8.06 28.87
CA ASN A 186 -3.73 -6.63 29.08
C ASN A 186 -4.17 -6.32 30.53
N ALA A 187 -5.03 -7.15 31.11
CA ALA A 187 -5.45 -7.01 32.52
C ALA A 187 -4.28 -7.23 33.50
N ILE A 188 -3.45 -8.26 33.28
CA ILE A 188 -2.25 -8.51 34.09
C ILE A 188 -1.29 -7.32 33.97
N ARG A 189 -1.02 -6.84 32.75
CA ARG A 189 -0.09 -5.74 32.53
C ARG A 189 -0.58 -4.45 33.18
N ALA A 190 -1.86 -4.12 33.02
CA ALA A 190 -2.46 -2.95 33.67
C ALA A 190 -2.45 -3.07 35.20
N ALA A 191 -2.66 -4.27 35.76
CA ALA A 191 -2.59 -4.51 37.20
C ALA A 191 -1.16 -4.40 37.75
N GLN A 192 -0.15 -4.80 36.98
CA GLN A 192 1.27 -4.62 37.32
C GLN A 192 1.66 -3.14 37.31
N VAL A 193 1.32 -2.41 36.25
CA VAL A 193 1.62 -0.96 36.15
C VAL A 193 0.96 -0.19 37.30
N LYS A 194 -0.31 -0.47 37.62
CA LYS A 194 -0.99 0.14 38.77
C LYS A 194 -0.38 -0.27 40.13
N ALA A 195 0.14 -1.49 40.25
CA ALA A 195 0.83 -1.93 41.45
C ALA A 195 2.16 -1.18 41.63
N GLU A 196 2.89 -0.94 40.54
CA GLU A 196 4.10 -0.11 40.54
C GLU A 196 3.78 1.35 40.92
N GLU A 197 2.74 1.95 40.33
CA GLU A 197 2.24 3.29 40.70
C GLU A 197 1.87 3.37 42.18
N ALA A 198 1.03 2.45 42.67
CA ALA A 198 0.66 2.39 44.08
C ALA A 198 1.88 2.20 45.00
N SER A 199 2.88 1.43 44.57
CA SER A 199 4.13 1.27 45.33
C SER A 199 4.93 2.57 45.40
N LYS A 200 4.91 3.40 44.36
CA LYS A 200 5.55 4.72 44.33
C LYS A 200 4.80 5.68 45.25
N ASP A 201 3.47 5.74 45.16
CA ASP A 201 2.65 6.58 46.04
C ASP A 201 2.84 6.23 47.52
N LEU A 202 2.95 4.93 47.86
CA LEU A 202 3.19 4.48 49.24
C LEU A 202 4.61 4.77 49.72
N LYS A 203 5.59 4.81 48.81
CA LYS A 203 6.97 5.26 49.12
C LYS A 203 6.97 6.77 49.40
N GLU A 204 6.27 7.56 48.59
CA GLU A 204 6.13 9.01 48.78
C GLU A 204 5.39 9.34 50.08
N LYS A 205 4.37 8.56 50.44
CA LYS A 205 3.65 8.67 51.71
C LYS A 205 4.44 8.18 52.94
N GLY A 206 5.69 7.76 52.77
CA GLY A 206 6.61 7.49 53.88
C GLY A 206 6.31 6.20 54.68
N VAL A 207 5.56 5.24 54.11
CA VAL A 207 5.33 3.96 54.79
C VAL A 207 6.63 3.16 54.81
N THR A 208 7.29 3.08 55.96
CA THR A 208 8.64 2.49 56.10
C THR A 208 8.65 0.96 56.00
N ASN A 209 7.60 0.29 56.45
CA ASN A 209 7.54 -1.17 56.49
C ASN A 209 7.31 -1.76 55.08
N THR A 210 8.37 -2.30 54.47
CA THR A 210 8.36 -2.94 53.14
C THR A 210 7.38 -4.12 53.09
N ILE A 211 7.36 -4.96 54.13
CA ILE A 211 6.54 -6.18 54.18
C ILE A 211 5.04 -5.86 54.20
N LYS A 212 4.62 -4.83 54.96
CA LYS A 212 3.21 -4.41 54.99
C LYS A 212 2.78 -3.81 53.65
N ARG A 213 3.63 -2.96 53.06
CA ARG A 213 3.39 -2.37 51.73
C ARG A 213 3.25 -3.42 50.65
N GLU A 214 4.15 -4.40 50.59
CA GLU A 214 4.09 -5.48 49.59
C GLU A 214 2.79 -6.29 49.70
N LYS A 215 2.32 -6.58 50.92
CA LYS A 215 1.05 -7.26 51.15
C LYS A 215 -0.16 -6.43 50.70
N GLU A 216 -0.15 -5.12 50.93
CA GLU A 216 -1.21 -4.22 50.49
C GLU A 216 -1.21 -4.05 48.97
N VAL A 217 -0.04 -3.81 48.36
CA VAL A 217 0.11 -3.74 46.90
C VAL A 217 -0.32 -5.06 46.25
N ALA A 218 -0.01 -6.22 46.85
CA ALA A 218 -0.45 -7.51 46.35
C ALA A 218 -1.98 -7.70 46.43
N LYS A 219 -2.63 -7.21 47.49
CA LYS A 219 -4.10 -7.22 47.61
C LYS A 219 -4.73 -6.30 46.55
N MET A 220 -4.26 -5.05 46.46
CA MET A 220 -4.75 -4.06 45.49
C MET A 220 -4.51 -4.50 44.05
N SER A 221 -3.38 -5.16 43.75
CA SER A 221 -3.08 -5.70 42.42
C SER A 221 -4.04 -6.82 42.03
N LYS A 222 -4.36 -7.74 42.95
CA LYS A 222 -5.34 -8.82 42.71
C LYS A 222 -6.75 -8.27 42.47
N GLU A 223 -7.19 -7.33 43.30
CA GLU A 223 -8.51 -6.71 43.15
C GLU A 223 -8.61 -5.90 41.85
N ASN A 224 -7.56 -5.14 41.50
CA ASN A 224 -7.51 -4.39 40.24
C ASN A 224 -7.54 -5.32 39.02
N PHE A 225 -6.83 -6.43 39.08
CA PHE A 225 -6.86 -7.45 38.03
C PHE A 225 -8.27 -8.02 37.81
N PHE A 226 -8.98 -8.40 38.87
CA PHE A 226 -10.37 -8.87 38.76
C PHE A 226 -11.31 -7.78 38.22
N ASN A 227 -11.08 -6.52 38.59
CA ASN A 227 -11.86 -5.40 38.08
C ASN A 227 -11.67 -5.19 36.57
N PHE A 228 -10.46 -5.40 36.05
CA PHE A 228 -10.18 -5.34 34.61
C PHE A 228 -10.80 -6.51 33.84
N ILE A 229 -10.82 -7.71 34.42
CA ILE A 229 -11.47 -8.87 33.78
C ILE A 229 -12.99 -8.70 33.72
N LYS A 230 -13.61 -8.23 34.82
CA LYS A 230 -15.07 -8.01 34.88
C LYS A 230 -15.52 -6.93 33.90
N ASN A 231 -14.67 -5.94 33.64
CA ASN A 231 -14.97 -4.81 32.76
C ASN A 231 -13.91 -4.65 31.66
N PRO A 232 -13.88 -5.54 30.65
CA PRO A 232 -12.85 -5.54 29.60
C PRO A 232 -12.94 -4.32 28.67
N LYS A 233 -14.05 -3.55 28.73
CA LYS A 233 -14.27 -2.33 27.94
C LYS A 233 -13.64 -1.06 28.53
N LYS A 234 -13.06 -1.13 29.73
CA LYS A 234 -12.46 0.04 30.43
C LYS A 234 -10.95 0.22 30.17
N ILE A 235 -10.40 -0.49 29.19
CA ILE A 235 -9.01 -0.38 28.75
C ILE A 235 -8.99 0.31 27.39
#